data_AF-A0A9W9U4Z5-F1
#
_entry.id   AF-A0A9W9U4Z5-F1
#
_cell.length_a   1.000
_cell.length_b   1.000
_cell.length_c   1.000
_cell.angle_alpha   90.00
_cell.angle_beta   90.00
_cell.angle_gamma   90.00
#
_symmetry.space_group_name_H-M   'P 1'
#
loop_
_entity.id
_entity.type
_entity.pdbx_description
1 polymer ?
#
loop_
_entity_poly.entity_id
_entity_poly.type
_entity_poly.pdbx_seq_one_letter_code
_entity_poly.pdbx_strand_id
1 'polypeptide(L)'
;MSMGIAHPPVHGRCRSRLDPNPTHLRVRVGLGSGQSGFRRSLLRQDLKRLKGVSLPRSGAHRKLTAEDRDSVYDAIQNRPDITREDLLAEVDYRVKAMSIQRLTHDMGLRKWRKMNRPYLTPIHAAKCLAWALAYRHFTPEDWKRVFWSDETTIERGYGARKEWTSIPPRYQLQERESGIQMTPSKGKQTKQMFWACFRRSAKDWFNSFIRRSYRGS
;
A
#
# COMPACT_ATOMS: atom_id res chain seq x y z
N MET A 1 -23.99 -31.15 38.03
CA MET A 1 -22.70 -30.57 37.59
C MET A 1 -22.99 -29.63 36.43
N SER A 2 -23.19 -28.34 36.71
CA SER A 2 -23.38 -27.32 35.67
C SER A 2 -22.03 -26.70 35.30
N MET A 3 -21.66 -26.75 34.03
CA MET A 3 -20.55 -25.97 33.47
C MET A 3 -20.96 -24.49 33.42
N GLY A 4 -20.16 -23.62 34.04
CA GLY A 4 -20.36 -22.19 34.05
C GLY A 4 -19.87 -21.52 32.77
N ILE A 5 -20.73 -20.71 32.16
CA ILE A 5 -20.41 -19.77 31.08
C ILE A 5 -19.77 -18.53 31.70
N ALA A 6 -18.59 -18.14 31.23
CA ALA A 6 -17.89 -16.95 31.70
C ALA A 6 -18.53 -15.67 31.10
N HIS A 7 -18.98 -14.75 31.95
CA HIS A 7 -19.36 -13.40 31.57
C HIS A 7 -18.21 -12.40 31.83
N PRO A 8 -18.00 -11.40 30.95
CA PRO A 8 -16.95 -10.39 31.12
C PRO A 8 -17.23 -9.43 32.29
N PRO A 9 -16.20 -8.78 32.86
CA PRO A 9 -16.37 -7.94 34.04
C PRO A 9 -17.14 -6.66 33.69
N VAL A 10 -18.28 -6.47 34.37
CA VAL A 10 -19.06 -5.24 34.31
C VAL A 10 -18.32 -4.17 35.10
N HIS A 11 -17.58 -3.30 34.43
CA HIS A 11 -17.12 -2.06 35.05
C HIS A 11 -18.34 -1.24 35.48
N GLY A 12 -18.41 -0.93 36.77
CA GLY A 12 -19.50 -0.20 37.41
C GLY A 12 -19.79 1.10 36.68
N ARG A 13 -20.98 1.18 36.08
CA ARG A 13 -21.50 2.38 35.42
C ARG A 13 -22.06 3.30 36.51
N CYS A 14 -21.26 4.24 37.02
CA CYS A 14 -21.76 5.34 37.85
C CYS A 14 -22.67 6.22 36.99
N ARG A 15 -23.99 5.96 37.01
CA ARG A 15 -25.00 6.90 36.52
C ARG A 15 -25.18 7.98 37.59
N SER A 16 -24.75 9.20 37.30
CA SER A 16 -25.21 10.38 38.04
C SER A 16 -26.70 10.58 37.74
N ARG A 17 -27.55 10.44 38.77
CA ARG A 17 -28.88 11.06 38.76
C ARG A 17 -28.67 12.57 38.98
N LEU A 18 -29.23 13.38 38.09
CA LEU A 18 -29.33 14.83 38.30
C LEU A 18 -30.60 15.08 39.10
N ASP A 19 -30.45 15.49 40.36
CA ASP A 19 -31.57 15.92 41.20
C ASP A 19 -31.91 17.40 40.92
N PRO A 20 -33.20 17.79 40.87
CA PRO A 20 -33.63 19.11 40.41
C PRO A 20 -33.92 20.06 41.59
N ASN A 21 -32.92 20.50 42.36
CA ASN A 21 -33.02 21.75 43.13
C ASN A 21 -31.63 22.23 43.63
N PRO A 22 -31.16 23.45 43.30
CA PRO A 22 -29.79 23.87 43.56
C PRO A 22 -29.70 24.71 44.82
N THR A 23 -29.74 24.10 46.00
CA THR A 23 -29.36 24.81 47.23
C THR A 23 -28.55 23.91 48.15
N HIS A 24 -27.28 24.26 48.33
CA HIS A 24 -26.30 23.64 49.24
C HIS A 24 -25.81 22.22 48.89
N LEU A 25 -24.88 22.12 47.93
CA LEU A 25 -23.99 20.97 47.81
C LEU A 25 -22.97 20.97 48.96
N ARG A 26 -23.35 20.38 50.10
CA ARG A 26 -22.41 20.02 51.17
C ARG A 26 -21.90 18.59 50.92
N VAL A 27 -21.02 18.43 49.94
CA VAL A 27 -20.28 17.18 49.74
C VAL A 27 -19.22 17.09 50.84
N ARG A 28 -19.53 16.38 51.94
CA ARG A 28 -18.54 15.96 52.93
C ARG A 28 -17.77 14.76 52.37
N VAL A 29 -16.69 15.03 51.65
CA VAL A 29 -15.62 14.06 51.45
C VAL A 29 -14.58 14.32 52.53
N GLY A 30 -14.46 13.41 53.49
CA GLY A 30 -13.45 13.48 54.54
C GLY A 30 -12.07 13.20 53.95
N LEU A 31 -11.34 14.25 53.55
CA LEU A 31 -9.93 14.18 53.19
C LEU A 31 -9.21 15.46 53.63
N GLY A 32 -8.14 15.28 54.40
CA GLY A 32 -7.38 16.32 55.09
C GLY A 32 -6.66 17.33 54.19
N SER A 33 -6.54 18.57 54.71
CA SER A 33 -5.53 19.63 54.52
C SER A 33 -4.86 19.92 53.15
N GLY A 34 -5.35 19.41 52.00
CA GLY A 34 -4.80 19.70 50.66
C GLY A 34 -5.70 20.53 49.72
N GLN A 35 -6.76 21.16 50.22
CA GLN A 35 -7.96 21.50 49.46
C GLN A 35 -7.87 22.69 48.47
N SER A 36 -6.91 23.62 48.59
CA SER A 36 -6.93 24.85 47.75
C SER A 36 -6.41 24.60 46.32
N GLY A 37 -5.36 23.79 46.17
CA GLY A 37 -4.78 23.45 44.86
C GLY A 37 -5.68 22.51 44.05
N PHE A 38 -6.32 21.56 44.73
CA PHE A 38 -7.15 20.52 44.10
C PHE A 38 -8.48 21.06 43.55
N ARG A 39 -9.10 22.02 44.25
CA ARG A 39 -10.33 22.68 43.78
C ARG A 39 -10.09 23.58 42.56
N ARG A 40 -8.96 24.29 42.52
CA ARG A 40 -8.60 25.14 41.36
C ARG A 40 -8.26 24.33 40.11
N SER A 41 -7.59 23.18 40.25
CA SER A 41 -7.22 22.34 39.11
C SER A 41 -8.44 21.64 38.49
N LEU A 42 -9.39 21.18 39.31
CA LEU A 42 -10.65 20.60 38.85
C LEU A 42 -11.51 21.60 38.08
N LEU A 43 -11.77 22.79 38.65
CA LEU A 43 -12.56 23.83 37.98
C LEU A 43 -11.92 24.27 36.64
N ARG A 44 -10.59 24.41 36.59
CA ARG A 44 -9.86 24.71 35.34
C ARG A 44 -9.92 23.57 34.33
N GLN A 45 -9.98 22.31 34.76
CA GLN A 45 -10.14 21.16 33.87
C GLN A 45 -11.58 21.01 33.39
N ASP A 46 -12.58 21.26 34.24
CA ASP A 46 -13.99 21.15 33.89
C ASP A 46 -14.41 22.21 32.88
N LEU A 47 -13.83 23.42 32.92
CA LEU A 47 -13.97 24.42 31.85
C LEU A 47 -13.37 23.97 30.51
N LYS A 48 -12.37 23.07 30.53
CA LYS A 48 -11.74 22.52 29.31
C LYS A 48 -12.44 21.26 28.79
N ARG A 49 -13.31 20.63 29.59
CA ARG A 49 -14.00 19.38 29.24
C ARG A 49 -15.33 19.70 28.57
N LEU A 50 -15.46 19.40 27.28
CA LEU A 50 -16.75 19.43 26.61
C LEU A 50 -17.59 18.24 27.10
N LYS A 51 -18.77 18.49 27.70
CA LYS A 51 -19.71 17.45 28.18
C LYS A 51 -19.13 16.46 29.21
N GLY A 52 -18.19 16.90 30.06
CA GLY A 52 -17.65 16.06 31.14
C GLY A 52 -16.68 14.96 30.68
N VAL A 53 -16.30 14.93 29.40
CA VAL A 53 -15.30 13.98 28.88
C VAL A 53 -13.91 14.59 29.06
N SER A 54 -13.00 13.85 29.68
CA SER A 54 -11.60 14.25 29.78
C SER A 54 -10.97 14.41 28.40
N LEU A 55 -10.28 15.53 28.17
CA LEU A 55 -9.46 15.71 26.97
C LEU A 55 -8.44 14.56 26.84
N PRO A 56 -8.16 14.10 25.60
CA PRO A 56 -7.08 13.15 25.39
C PRO A 56 -5.77 13.73 25.92
N ARG A 57 -4.91 12.88 26.47
CA ARG A 57 -3.60 13.31 26.94
C ARG A 57 -2.81 13.89 25.78
N SER A 58 -2.15 15.03 25.99
CA SER A 58 -1.18 15.56 25.05
C SER A 58 -0.07 14.52 24.87
N GLY A 59 0.12 14.05 23.64
CA GLY A 59 1.20 13.14 23.29
C GLY A 59 2.57 13.80 23.38
N ALA A 60 3.63 12.99 23.33
CA ALA A 60 4.99 13.51 23.20
C ALA A 60 5.18 14.26 21.87
N HIS A 61 6.02 15.29 21.90
CA HIS A 61 6.41 16.01 20.68
C HIS A 61 7.10 15.05 19.68
N ARG A 62 6.81 15.25 18.39
CA ARG A 62 7.46 14.48 17.31
C ARG A 62 8.92 14.89 17.22
N LYS A 63 9.83 13.92 17.00
CA LYS A 63 11.25 14.17 16.80
C LYS A 63 11.58 14.80 15.45
N LEU A 64 10.67 14.68 14.49
CA LEU A 64 10.76 15.24 13.15
C LEU A 64 10.05 16.58 13.13
N THR A 65 10.69 17.59 12.55
CA THR A 65 10.08 18.91 12.36
C THR A 65 9.09 18.91 11.19
N ALA A 66 8.43 20.04 10.98
CA ALA A 66 7.60 20.23 9.79
C ALA A 66 8.48 20.29 8.53
N GLU A 67 9.65 20.94 8.60
CA GLU A 67 10.57 21.00 7.46
C GLU A 67 11.06 19.59 7.07
N ASP A 68 11.44 18.75 8.05
CA ASP A 68 11.86 17.37 7.77
C ASP A 68 10.77 16.56 7.06
N ARG A 69 9.49 16.81 7.42
CA ARG A 69 8.36 16.14 6.80
C ARG A 69 8.21 16.56 5.33
N ASP A 70 8.37 17.85 5.05
CA ASP A 70 8.24 18.40 3.71
C ASP A 70 9.41 17.94 2.82
N SER A 71 10.65 17.91 3.35
CA SER A 71 11.81 17.32 2.66
C SER A 71 11.57 15.86 2.29
N VAL A 72 11.03 15.05 3.21
CA VAL A 72 10.67 13.64 2.92
C VAL A 72 9.59 13.54 1.83
N TYR A 73 8.62 14.45 1.85
CA TYR A 73 7.56 14.47 0.84
C TYR A 73 8.12 14.81 -0.54
N ASP A 74 8.94 15.85 -0.64
CA ASP A 74 9.57 16.30 -1.88
C ASP A 74 10.54 15.25 -2.43
N ALA A 75 11.32 14.60 -1.57
CA ALA A 75 12.20 13.50 -1.96
C ALA A 75 11.41 12.35 -2.60
N ILE A 76 10.23 12.01 -2.07
CA ILE A 76 9.36 10.98 -2.63
C ILE A 76 8.74 11.41 -3.97
N GLN A 77 8.36 12.68 -4.12
CA GLN A 77 7.79 13.17 -5.38
C GLN A 77 8.84 13.24 -6.49
N ASN A 78 10.04 13.71 -6.17
CA ASN A 78 11.15 13.80 -7.12
C ASN A 78 11.71 12.41 -7.49
N ARG A 79 11.77 11.49 -6.52
CA ARG A 79 12.30 10.14 -6.70
C ARG A 79 11.33 9.11 -6.11
N PRO A 80 10.35 8.64 -6.88
CA PRO A 80 9.33 7.73 -6.36
C PRO A 80 9.89 6.35 -5.96
N ASP A 81 11.04 5.97 -6.49
CA ASP A 81 11.74 4.71 -6.20
C ASP A 81 12.70 4.78 -5.01
N ILE A 82 12.73 5.92 -4.32
CA ILE A 82 13.62 6.18 -3.19
C ILE A 82 13.51 5.08 -2.12
N THR A 83 14.65 4.60 -1.65
CA THR A 83 14.67 3.57 -0.60
C THR A 83 14.43 4.19 0.76
N ARG A 84 14.12 3.35 1.75
CA ARG A 84 13.95 3.84 3.12
C ARG A 84 15.26 4.34 3.73
N GLU A 85 16.40 3.83 3.27
CA GLU A 85 17.72 4.29 3.72
C GLU A 85 18.02 5.68 3.20
N ASP A 86 17.71 5.94 1.92
CA ASP A 86 17.84 7.28 1.34
C ASP A 86 16.95 8.30 2.07
N LEU A 87 15.73 7.92 2.44
CA LEU A 87 14.85 8.78 3.24
C LEU A 87 15.37 9.03 4.67
N LEU A 88 16.19 8.13 5.21
CA LEU A 88 16.86 8.37 6.50
C LEU A 88 18.04 9.31 6.33
N ALA A 89 18.76 9.21 5.21
CA ALA A 89 19.84 10.13 4.88
C ALA A 89 19.32 11.57 4.69
N GLU A 90 18.14 11.74 4.09
CA GLU A 90 17.49 13.06 3.92
C GLU A 90 17.23 13.77 5.25
N VAL A 91 17.10 13.02 6.35
CA VAL A 91 16.81 13.56 7.68
C VAL A 91 17.96 13.31 8.65
N ASP A 92 19.20 13.24 8.14
CA ASP A 92 20.44 13.06 8.90
C ASP A 92 20.40 11.89 9.91
N TYR A 93 19.66 10.81 9.62
CA TYR A 93 19.48 9.67 10.53
C TYR A 93 18.99 10.01 11.94
N ARG A 94 18.33 11.17 12.13
CA ARG A 94 17.78 11.60 13.44
C ARG A 94 16.74 10.64 14.01
N VAL A 95 16.12 9.84 13.13
CA VAL A 95 15.09 8.87 13.46
C VAL A 95 15.41 7.49 12.93
N LYS A 96 14.69 6.48 13.44
CA LYS A 96 14.78 5.10 12.94
C LYS A 96 13.85 4.90 11.74
N ALA A 97 14.14 3.89 10.93
CA ALA A 97 13.35 3.46 9.78
C ALA A 97 11.83 3.33 10.05
N MET A 98 11.45 2.85 11.24
CA MET A 98 10.04 2.71 11.64
C MET A 98 9.33 4.06 11.78
N SER A 99 10.03 5.11 12.20
CA SER A 99 9.46 6.46 12.30
C SER A 99 9.16 7.03 10.92
N ILE A 100 10.06 6.85 9.96
CA ILE A 100 9.84 7.23 8.56
C ILE A 100 8.65 6.47 7.97
N GLN A 101 8.54 5.16 8.23
CA GLN A 101 7.39 4.38 7.76
C GLN A 101 6.06 4.88 8.32
N ARG A 102 6.02 5.25 9.61
CA ARG A 102 4.82 5.85 10.22
C ARG A 102 4.52 7.21 9.61
N LEU A 103 5.55 8.03 9.40
CA LEU A 103 5.41 9.34 8.78
C LEU A 103 4.83 9.22 7.36
N THR A 104 5.38 8.35 6.50
CA THR A 104 4.87 8.17 5.13
C THR A 104 3.46 7.61 5.13
N HIS A 105 3.14 6.69 6.04
CA HIS A 105 1.78 6.20 6.23
C HIS A 105 0.81 7.32 6.64
N ASP A 106 1.17 8.17 7.59
CA ASP A 106 0.39 9.35 8.01
C ASP A 106 0.18 10.33 6.86
N MET A 107 1.14 10.44 5.93
CA MET A 107 1.03 11.25 4.71
C MET A 107 0.21 10.58 3.59
N GLY A 108 -0.27 9.36 3.78
CA GLY A 108 -0.97 8.60 2.75
C GLY A 108 -0.05 8.07 1.64
N LEU A 109 1.26 8.13 1.82
CA LEU A 109 2.26 7.64 0.87
C LEU A 109 2.56 6.17 1.17
N ARG A 110 2.27 5.31 0.19
CA ARG A 110 2.49 3.87 0.28
C ARG A 110 3.41 3.41 -0.84
N LYS A 111 4.22 2.40 -0.57
CA LYS A 111 5.01 1.71 -1.58
C LYS A 111 4.14 0.68 -2.31
N TRP A 112 4.20 0.72 -3.63
CA TRP A 112 3.54 -0.17 -4.57
C TRP A 112 4.59 -0.94 -5.36
N ARG A 113 4.23 -2.12 -5.86
CA ARG A 113 5.09 -2.84 -6.81
C ARG A 113 5.07 -2.08 -8.13
N LYS A 114 6.23 -1.93 -8.77
CA LYS A 114 6.27 -1.48 -10.16
C LYS A 114 5.63 -2.53 -11.06
N MET A 115 4.94 -2.07 -12.10
CA MET A 115 4.41 -2.95 -13.13
C MET A 115 5.52 -3.40 -14.08
N ASN A 116 5.51 -4.67 -14.45
CA ASN A 116 6.41 -5.18 -15.47
C ASN A 116 5.86 -4.80 -16.85
N ARG A 117 6.70 -4.18 -17.69
CA ARG A 117 6.37 -3.95 -19.10
C ARG A 117 7.56 -4.40 -19.95
N PRO A 118 7.33 -5.10 -21.06
CA PRO A 118 8.39 -5.33 -22.03
C PRO A 118 8.86 -4.00 -22.62
N TYR A 119 10.15 -3.90 -22.94
CA TYR A 119 10.68 -2.74 -23.62
C TYR A 119 10.00 -2.58 -24.98
N LEU A 120 9.37 -1.43 -25.20
CA LEU A 120 8.70 -1.13 -26.46
C LEU A 120 9.35 0.09 -27.09
N THR A 121 10.14 -0.15 -28.14
CA THR A 121 10.69 0.91 -28.98
C THR A 121 9.55 1.68 -29.66
N PRO A 122 9.75 2.97 -29.99
CA PRO A 122 8.73 3.74 -30.71
C PRO A 122 8.32 3.07 -32.03
N ILE A 123 9.25 2.41 -32.72
CA ILE A 123 8.99 1.65 -33.95
C ILE A 123 8.06 0.47 -33.68
N HIS A 124 8.33 -0.33 -32.65
CA HIS A 124 7.47 -1.46 -32.28
C HIS A 124 6.09 -0.98 -31.86
N ALA A 125 6.01 0.11 -31.10
CA ALA A 125 4.74 0.71 -30.69
C ALA A 125 3.90 1.14 -31.89
N ALA A 126 4.50 1.80 -32.88
CA ALA A 126 3.82 2.22 -34.10
C ALA A 126 3.30 1.01 -34.90
N LYS A 127 4.10 -0.05 -35.04
CA LYS A 127 3.68 -1.29 -35.71
C LYS A 127 2.53 -1.97 -34.98
N CYS A 128 2.60 -2.09 -33.65
CA CYS A 128 1.52 -2.64 -32.84
C CYS A 128 0.23 -1.82 -32.98
N LEU A 129 0.34 -0.48 -32.99
CA LEU A 129 -0.81 0.40 -33.17
C LEU A 129 -1.43 0.26 -34.57
N ALA A 130 -0.60 0.27 -35.62
CA ALA A 130 -1.07 0.09 -36.99
C ALA A 130 -1.77 -1.26 -37.17
N TRP A 131 -1.22 -2.33 -36.59
CA TRP A 131 -1.86 -3.65 -36.58
C TRP A 131 -3.20 -3.61 -35.84
N ALA A 132 -3.25 -3.04 -34.63
CA ALA A 132 -4.49 -2.93 -33.86
C ALA A 132 -5.57 -2.14 -34.62
N LEU A 133 -5.19 -1.06 -35.30
CA LEU A 133 -6.10 -0.26 -36.11
C LEU A 133 -6.60 -1.01 -37.36
N ALA A 134 -5.74 -1.75 -38.04
CA ALA A 134 -6.10 -2.53 -39.23
C ALA A 134 -7.14 -3.61 -38.90
N TYR A 135 -7.02 -4.25 -37.73
CA TYR A 135 -7.90 -5.34 -37.32
C TYR A 135 -8.96 -4.93 -36.28
N ARG A 136 -9.16 -3.62 -36.02
CA ARG A 136 -10.09 -3.14 -34.98
C ARG A 136 -11.55 -3.55 -35.21
N HIS A 137 -11.91 -3.80 -36.46
CA HIS A 137 -13.27 -4.15 -36.90
C HIS A 137 -13.48 -5.65 -37.10
N PHE A 138 -12.48 -6.49 -36.78
CA PHE A 138 -12.63 -7.93 -36.88
C PHE A 138 -13.70 -8.45 -35.92
N THR A 139 -14.63 -9.23 -36.46
CA THR A 139 -15.68 -9.88 -35.69
C THR A 139 -15.13 -11.13 -34.97
N PRO A 140 -15.83 -11.65 -33.95
CA PRO A 140 -15.48 -12.92 -33.34
C PRO A 140 -15.36 -14.08 -34.36
N GLU A 141 -16.13 -14.04 -35.44
CA GLU A 141 -16.10 -15.01 -36.55
C GLU A 141 -14.80 -14.92 -37.36
N ASP A 142 -14.30 -13.72 -37.59
CA ASP A 142 -13.02 -13.49 -38.28
C ASP A 142 -11.86 -13.99 -37.42
N TRP A 143 -11.89 -13.71 -36.11
CA TRP A 143 -10.88 -14.20 -35.17
C TRP A 143 -10.86 -15.74 -35.05
N LYS A 144 -11.97 -16.45 -35.30
CA LYS A 144 -11.99 -17.92 -35.32
C LYS A 144 -11.13 -18.51 -36.44
N ARG A 145 -10.89 -17.76 -37.52
CA ARG A 145 -10.09 -18.19 -38.67
C ARG A 145 -8.58 -17.98 -38.44
N VAL A 146 -8.21 -17.20 -37.43
CA VAL A 146 -6.81 -16.87 -37.13
C VAL A 146 -6.14 -17.99 -36.35
N PHE A 147 -4.96 -18.40 -36.81
CA PHE A 147 -4.05 -19.28 -36.08
C PHE A 147 -3.01 -18.43 -35.36
N TRP A 148 -2.80 -18.72 -34.09
CA TRP A 148 -1.75 -18.11 -33.29
C TRP A 148 -0.64 -19.13 -33.12
N SER A 149 0.60 -18.75 -33.37
CA SER A 149 1.78 -19.55 -33.06
C SER A 149 2.77 -18.72 -32.28
N ASP A 150 3.37 -19.28 -31.24
CA ASP A 150 4.41 -18.60 -30.47
C ASP A 150 5.51 -19.58 -30.03
N GLU A 151 6.69 -19.02 -29.80
CA GLU A 151 7.84 -19.71 -29.25
C GLU A 151 8.09 -19.24 -27.83
N THR A 152 8.00 -20.17 -26.87
CA THR A 152 8.32 -19.88 -25.48
C THR A 152 9.62 -20.55 -25.07
N THR A 153 10.50 -19.78 -24.45
CA THR A 153 11.69 -20.28 -23.78
C THR A 153 11.40 -20.41 -22.30
N ILE A 154 11.44 -21.63 -21.76
CA ILE A 154 11.38 -21.85 -20.31
C ILE A 154 12.82 -21.88 -19.78
N GLU A 155 13.15 -20.91 -18.93
CA GLU A 155 14.46 -20.80 -18.26
C GLU A 155 14.29 -21.15 -16.78
N ARG A 156 15.17 -22.00 -16.22
CA ARG A 156 15.21 -22.23 -14.76
C ARG A 156 15.80 -21.01 -14.06
N GLY A 157 15.21 -20.60 -12.94
CA GLY A 157 15.72 -19.50 -12.10
C GLY A 157 15.34 -18.09 -12.57
N TYR A 158 14.32 -17.94 -13.41
CA TYR A 158 13.86 -16.63 -13.86
C TYR A 158 13.14 -15.86 -12.72
N GLY A 159 13.87 -14.99 -12.03
CA GLY A 159 13.34 -14.18 -10.94
C GLY A 159 14.05 -12.84 -10.83
N ALA A 160 13.58 -11.84 -11.56
CA ALA A 160 14.04 -10.46 -11.39
C ALA A 160 13.71 -9.97 -9.97
N ARG A 161 14.63 -9.23 -9.33
CA ARG A 161 14.34 -8.54 -8.06
C ARG A 161 13.18 -7.57 -8.30
N LYS A 162 12.10 -7.70 -7.53
CA LYS A 162 10.94 -6.82 -7.66
C LYS A 162 11.29 -5.41 -7.20
N GLU A 163 10.99 -4.42 -8.04
CA GLU A 163 11.15 -3.00 -7.71
C GLU A 163 9.86 -2.43 -7.09
N TRP A 164 10.04 -1.42 -6.24
CA TRP A 164 8.96 -0.77 -5.49
C TRP A 164 9.00 0.73 -5.72
N THR A 165 7.84 1.33 -5.92
CA THR A 165 7.67 2.75 -6.22
C THR A 165 6.59 3.35 -5.32
N SER A 166 6.65 4.64 -5.04
CA SER A 166 5.59 5.35 -4.32
C SER A 166 4.41 5.74 -5.22
N ILE A 167 4.52 5.53 -6.55
CA ILE A 167 3.47 5.84 -7.52
C ILE A 167 2.34 4.79 -7.44
N PRO A 168 1.07 5.22 -7.28
CA PRO A 168 -0.08 4.33 -7.34
C PRO A 168 -0.21 3.59 -8.67
N PRO A 169 -0.71 2.34 -8.71
CA PRO A 169 -0.78 1.53 -9.93
C PRO A 169 -1.49 2.23 -11.10
N ARG A 170 -2.51 3.05 -10.83
CA ARG A 170 -3.25 3.80 -11.86
C ARG A 170 -2.40 4.80 -12.65
N TYR A 171 -1.35 5.35 -12.04
CA TYR A 171 -0.47 6.35 -12.66
C TYR A 171 0.82 5.75 -13.22
N GLN A 172 1.20 4.54 -12.79
CA GLN A 172 2.44 3.88 -13.25
C GLN A 172 2.49 3.61 -14.77
N LEU A 173 1.34 3.55 -15.46
CA LEU A 173 1.29 3.38 -16.92
C LEU A 173 1.33 4.70 -17.70
N GLN A 174 1.09 5.83 -17.03
CA GLN A 174 1.04 7.15 -17.68
C GLN A 174 2.45 7.64 -17.98
N GLU A 175 3.36 7.49 -17.03
CA GLU A 175 4.79 7.76 -17.24
C GLU A 175 5.49 6.51 -17.75
N ARG A 176 6.02 6.62 -18.97
CA ARG A 176 6.65 5.50 -19.69
C ARG A 176 7.93 4.99 -19.01
N GLU A 177 8.52 5.78 -18.11
CA GLU A 177 9.89 5.60 -17.63
C GLU A 177 10.01 5.39 -16.10
N SER A 178 9.12 5.97 -15.29
CA SER A 178 9.28 5.98 -13.82
C SER A 178 8.56 4.81 -13.12
N GLY A 179 7.40 4.39 -13.63
CA GLY A 179 6.51 3.42 -12.95
C GLY A 179 6.73 1.95 -13.31
N ILE A 180 7.66 1.67 -14.23
CA ILE A 180 7.73 0.39 -14.94
C ILE A 180 9.06 -0.29 -14.66
N GLN A 181 9.00 -1.55 -14.23
CA GLN A 181 10.18 -2.39 -14.15
C GLN A 181 10.48 -3.00 -15.52
N MET A 182 11.68 -2.72 -16.02
CA MET A 182 12.22 -3.35 -17.21
C MET A 182 12.52 -4.82 -16.94
N THR A 183 12.07 -5.68 -17.85
CA THR A 183 12.33 -7.12 -17.75
C THR A 183 13.82 -7.38 -18.05
N PRO A 184 14.61 -7.97 -17.13
CA PRO A 184 16.03 -8.17 -17.35
C PRO A 184 16.31 -9.03 -18.59
N SER A 185 17.37 -8.67 -19.31
CA SER A 185 17.91 -9.49 -20.40
C SER A 185 18.52 -10.79 -19.85
N LYS A 186 18.38 -11.86 -20.63
CA LYS A 186 18.48 -13.27 -20.24
C LYS A 186 19.85 -13.67 -19.66
N GLY A 187 19.86 -14.53 -18.63
CA GLY A 187 21.07 -15.15 -18.07
C GLY A 187 21.51 -16.45 -18.78
N LYS A 188 22.69 -16.96 -18.40
CA LYS A 188 23.35 -18.18 -18.89
C LYS A 188 22.77 -19.49 -18.31
N GLN A 189 21.45 -19.56 -18.09
CA GLN A 189 20.78 -20.76 -17.53
C GLN A 189 20.35 -21.71 -18.65
N THR A 190 20.18 -23.01 -18.33
CA THR A 190 19.63 -24.01 -19.26
C THR A 190 18.23 -23.60 -19.70
N LYS A 191 18.00 -23.61 -21.02
CA LYS A 191 16.77 -23.15 -21.65
C LYS A 191 16.12 -24.28 -22.39
N GLN A 192 14.82 -24.46 -22.21
CA GLN A 192 14.05 -25.35 -23.04
C GLN A 192 13.11 -24.55 -23.94
N MET A 193 13.21 -24.76 -25.25
CA MET A 193 12.36 -24.11 -26.24
C MET A 193 11.14 -24.97 -26.52
N PHE A 194 9.98 -24.34 -26.49
CA PHE A 194 8.72 -24.93 -26.88
C PHE A 194 8.12 -24.09 -28.01
N TRP A 195 7.62 -24.78 -29.03
CA TRP A 195 6.81 -24.18 -30.08
C TRP A 195 5.40 -24.74 -29.96
N ALA A 196 4.41 -23.87 -29.99
CA ALA A 196 3.01 -24.26 -29.99
C ALA A 196 2.21 -23.35 -30.90
N CYS A 197 1.16 -23.91 -31.48
CA CYS A 197 0.12 -23.14 -32.13
C CYS A 197 -1.25 -23.48 -31.54
N PHE A 198 -2.14 -22.48 -31.54
CA PHE A 198 -3.52 -22.61 -31.08
C PHE A 198 -4.46 -21.84 -32.00
N ARG A 199 -5.65 -22.38 -32.18
CA ARG A 199 -6.77 -21.74 -32.87
C ARG A 199 -8.03 -21.90 -32.04
N ARG A 200 -9.02 -21.04 -32.26
CA ARG A 200 -10.33 -21.22 -31.65
C ARG A 200 -11.05 -22.42 -32.27
N SER A 201 -11.37 -23.45 -31.48
CA SER A 201 -12.22 -24.58 -31.92
C SER A 201 -13.67 -24.38 -31.45
N ALA A 202 -14.62 -25.00 -32.14
CA ALA A 202 -16.05 -24.90 -31.84
C ALA A 202 -16.45 -25.57 -30.52
N LYS A 203 -15.60 -26.47 -29.97
CA LYS A 203 -15.90 -27.22 -28.74
C LYS A 203 -14.98 -26.91 -27.56
N ASP A 204 -13.76 -26.40 -27.77
CA ASP A 204 -12.81 -26.07 -26.69
C ASP A 204 -11.72 -25.08 -27.14
N TRP A 205 -11.08 -24.41 -26.17
CA TRP A 205 -10.01 -23.43 -26.41
C TRP A 205 -8.64 -24.04 -26.78
N PHE A 206 -8.48 -25.37 -26.68
CA PHE A 206 -7.18 -26.03 -26.78
C PHE A 206 -7.21 -27.24 -27.72
N ASN A 207 -6.99 -27.01 -29.01
CA ASN A 207 -6.31 -27.99 -29.85
C ASN A 207 -4.88 -27.48 -30.04
N SER A 208 -3.96 -27.91 -29.17
CA SER A 208 -2.55 -27.55 -29.24
C SER A 208 -1.75 -28.71 -29.84
N PHE A 209 -0.94 -28.41 -30.85
CA PHE A 209 0.12 -29.29 -31.31
C PHE A 209 1.44 -28.78 -30.72
N ILE A 210 1.94 -29.46 -29.69
CA ILE A 210 3.20 -29.09 -29.03
C ILE A 210 4.32 -29.96 -29.61
N ARG A 211 5.28 -29.35 -30.31
CA ARG A 211 6.52 -30.02 -30.73
C ARG A 211 7.68 -29.57 -29.83
N ARG A 212 8.39 -30.55 -29.26
CA ARG A 212 9.64 -30.33 -28.52
C ARG A 212 10.77 -30.21 -29.53
N SER A 213 11.44 -29.07 -29.58
CA SER A 213 12.66 -28.89 -30.40
C SER A 213 13.89 -29.01 -29.51
N TYR A 214 14.73 -30.02 -29.75
CA TYR A 214 16.07 -30.08 -29.18
C TYR A 214 17.01 -29.32 -30.13
N ARG A 215 17.50 -28.14 -29.71
CA ARG A 215 18.75 -27.62 -30.28
C ARG A 215 19.89 -28.24 -29.47
N GLY A 216 20.68 -29.09 -30.12
CA GLY A 216 21.90 -29.64 -29.56
C GLY A 216 22.90 -28.54 -29.23
N SER A 217 23.58 -28.76 -28.10
CA SER A 217 24.89 -28.25 -27.65
C SER A 217 25.55 -27.14 -28.46
#